data_AF-A0A9P0ALG0-F1
#
_entry.id   AF-A0A9P0ALG0-F1
#
_cell.length_a   1.000
_cell.length_b   1.000
_cell.length_c   1.000
_cell.angle_alpha   90.00
_cell.angle_beta   90.00
_cell.angle_gamma   90.00
#
_symmetry.space_group_name_H-M   'P 1'
#
loop_
_entity.id
_entity.type
_entity.pdbx_description
1 polymer ?
#
loop_
_entity_poly.entity_id
_entity_poly.type
_entity_poly.pdbx_seq_one_letter_code
_entity_poly.pdbx_strand_id
1 'polypeptide(L)'
;METDKITGNPLLQYLATASGTLAIVSDGMHYGWPSPSLPQLVNSTNHTSSISISSEAGSWMAVIPLIGSVVGALTAASIVDRLGRKKTIIATSVPFFLAWMLIAFASSAIELNVARFTAGAAGGVTFTAVPMYVVEISDPKVRGLLGSSCSVTWIIGILLINIIGSYLSIFWTAIVSSFIPLIACVTFVWMPESPYYLLMRDREADAKESLRKFHKVQDVDDEILRIKESLETQKKRRQR
;
A
#
# COMPACT_ATOMS: atom_id res chain seq x y z
N MET A 1 17.45 35.97 13.61
CA MET A 1 17.06 35.29 12.34
C MET A 1 17.65 33.90 12.45
N GLU A 2 16.86 32.99 13.02
CA GLU A 2 17.32 31.73 13.62
C GLU A 2 17.48 30.67 12.53
N THR A 3 18.71 30.21 12.35
CA THR A 3 19.12 29.27 11.32
C THR A 3 18.73 27.84 11.70
N ASP A 4 17.55 27.43 11.25
CA ASP A 4 17.28 26.17 10.54
C ASP A 4 18.17 24.96 10.93
N LYS A 5 18.03 24.46 12.17
CA LYS A 5 18.58 23.15 12.61
C LYS A 5 17.47 22.09 12.64
N ILE A 6 16.86 21.84 11.50
CA ILE A 6 16.05 20.63 11.27
C ILE A 6 16.76 19.82 10.20
N THR A 7 17.75 19.03 10.62
CA THR A 7 18.35 17.99 9.79
C THR A 7 18.04 16.66 10.43
N GLY A 8 16.89 16.08 10.05
CA GLY A 8 16.44 14.76 10.49
C GLY A 8 17.42 13.63 10.14
N ASN A 9 16.99 12.38 10.30
CA ASN A 9 17.66 11.28 9.61
C ASN A 9 16.94 11.06 8.27
N PRO A 10 17.25 11.85 7.21
CA PRO A 10 16.52 11.80 5.95
C PRO A 10 16.50 10.37 5.40
N LEU A 11 17.59 9.62 5.63
CA LEU A 11 17.74 8.24 5.17
C LEU A 11 16.63 7.33 5.70
N LEU A 12 16.24 7.43 6.97
CA LEU A 12 15.19 6.55 7.50
C LEU A 12 13.80 6.93 6.94
N GLN A 13 13.53 8.21 6.73
CA GLN A 13 12.29 8.65 6.08
C GLN A 13 12.20 8.14 4.63
N TYR A 14 13.31 8.23 3.89
CA TYR A 14 13.41 7.68 2.54
C TYR A 14 13.26 6.15 2.53
N LEU A 15 13.92 5.43 3.44
CA LEU A 15 13.83 3.96 3.54
C LEU A 15 12.43 3.49 3.95
N ALA A 16 11.79 4.17 4.91
CA ALA A 16 10.43 3.87 5.35
C ALA A 16 9.42 4.15 4.24
N THR A 17 9.60 5.23 3.49
CA THR A 17 8.77 5.52 2.32
C THR A 17 9.00 4.48 1.22
N ALA A 18 10.25 4.19 0.87
CA ALA A 18 10.60 3.24 -0.18
C ALA A 18 10.11 1.82 0.13
N SER A 19 10.19 1.37 1.38
CA SER A 19 9.64 0.07 1.79
C SER A 19 8.11 0.07 1.79
N GLY A 20 7.47 1.16 2.24
CA GLY A 20 6.01 1.27 2.24
C GLY A 20 5.42 1.32 0.82
N THR A 21 6.10 2.00 -0.10
CA THR A 21 5.65 2.09 -1.50
C THR A 21 5.78 0.77 -2.26
N LEU A 22 6.53 -0.23 -1.78
CA LEU A 22 6.48 -1.58 -2.35
C LEU A 22 5.09 -2.21 -2.26
N ALA A 23 4.31 -1.91 -1.22
CA ALA A 23 2.91 -2.33 -1.14
C ALA A 23 2.06 -1.64 -2.22
N ILE A 24 2.36 -0.37 -2.53
CA ILE A 24 1.71 0.36 -3.64
C ILE A 24 2.14 -0.19 -4.99
N VAL A 25 3.39 -0.61 -5.16
CA VAL A 25 3.85 -1.31 -6.37
C VAL A 25 3.04 -2.59 -6.56
N SER A 26 2.86 -3.40 -5.50
CA SER A 26 2.01 -4.59 -5.53
C SER A 26 0.58 -4.28 -5.95
N ASP A 27 0.00 -3.19 -5.43
CA ASP A 27 -1.33 -2.74 -5.88
C ASP A 27 -1.34 -2.37 -7.37
N GLY A 28 -0.40 -1.55 -7.82
CA GLY A 28 -0.28 -1.15 -9.23
C GLY A 28 -0.12 -2.36 -10.16
N MET A 29 0.63 -3.37 -9.75
CA MET A 29 0.74 -4.63 -10.50
C MET A 29 -0.59 -5.35 -10.61
N HIS A 30 -1.41 -5.39 -9.56
CA HIS A 30 -2.77 -5.97 -9.68
C HIS A 30 -3.63 -5.15 -10.64
N TYR A 31 -3.58 -3.82 -10.58
CA TYR A 31 -4.37 -2.97 -11.49
C TYR A 31 -3.95 -3.09 -12.95
N GLY A 32 -2.65 -3.24 -13.23
CA GLY A 32 -2.12 -3.41 -14.59
C GLY A 32 -2.22 -4.83 -15.15
N TRP A 33 -2.40 -5.85 -14.30
CA TRP A 33 -2.42 -7.26 -14.70
C TRP A 33 -3.44 -7.65 -15.79
N PRO A 34 -4.66 -7.07 -15.85
CA PRO A 34 -5.61 -7.42 -16.91
C PRO A 34 -5.09 -7.12 -18.31
N SER A 35 -4.23 -6.11 -18.50
CA SER A 35 -3.74 -5.69 -19.82
C SER A 35 -3.03 -6.80 -20.60
N PRO A 36 -1.98 -7.46 -20.05
CA PRO A 36 -1.35 -8.60 -20.73
C PRO A 36 -2.14 -9.91 -20.61
N SER A 37 -3.02 -10.05 -19.62
CA SER A 37 -3.66 -11.33 -19.27
C SER A 37 -5.00 -11.54 -19.96
N LEU A 38 -5.78 -10.48 -20.20
CA LEU A 38 -7.08 -10.56 -20.88
C LEU A 38 -6.97 -11.16 -22.30
N PRO A 39 -6.02 -10.74 -23.15
CA PRO A 39 -5.86 -11.36 -24.46
C PRO A 39 -5.54 -12.86 -24.36
N GLN A 40 -4.76 -13.28 -23.37
CA GLN A 40 -4.44 -14.69 -23.13
C GLN A 40 -5.64 -15.52 -22.66
N LEU A 41 -6.64 -14.89 -22.01
CA LEU A 41 -7.85 -15.56 -21.51
C LEU A 41 -9.00 -15.55 -22.51
N VAL A 42 -9.09 -14.54 -23.37
CA VAL A 42 -10.18 -14.40 -24.36
C VAL A 42 -9.79 -15.04 -25.70
N ASN A 43 -8.55 -14.85 -26.15
CA ASN A 43 -8.05 -15.38 -27.42
C ASN A 43 -7.17 -16.61 -27.16
N SER A 44 -7.70 -17.68 -26.55
CA SER A 44 -7.00 -18.95 -26.25
C SER A 44 -6.55 -19.73 -27.51
N THR A 45 -5.79 -19.10 -28.41
CA THR A 45 -5.15 -19.71 -29.58
C THR A 45 -3.80 -20.33 -29.24
N ASN A 46 -3.20 -19.95 -28.11
CA ASN A 46 -1.97 -20.53 -27.60
C ASN A 46 -2.29 -21.43 -26.39
N HIS A 47 -1.87 -22.68 -26.42
CA HIS A 47 -2.10 -23.74 -25.42
C HIS A 47 -1.53 -23.47 -24.00
N THR A 48 -1.38 -22.22 -23.58
CA THR A 48 -0.73 -21.79 -22.33
C THR A 48 -1.72 -21.40 -21.22
N SER A 49 -2.98 -21.14 -21.54
CA SER A 49 -4.06 -20.87 -20.58
C SER A 49 -5.07 -22.01 -20.60
N SER A 50 -5.27 -22.66 -19.45
CA SER A 50 -6.25 -23.74 -19.27
C SER A 50 -7.71 -23.25 -19.24
N ILE A 51 -7.91 -21.93 -19.22
CA ILE A 51 -9.21 -21.28 -19.07
C ILE A 51 -9.44 -20.36 -20.27
N SER A 52 -10.56 -20.55 -20.97
CA SER A 52 -11.11 -19.54 -21.88
C SER A 52 -12.29 -18.83 -21.18
N ILE A 53 -12.32 -17.50 -21.27
CA ILE A 53 -13.40 -16.70 -20.67
C ILE A 53 -14.15 -15.92 -21.76
N SER A 54 -15.44 -15.67 -21.53
CA SER A 54 -16.22 -14.78 -22.39
C SER A 54 -15.73 -13.34 -22.29
N SER A 55 -15.97 -12.53 -23.33
CA SER A 55 -15.66 -11.09 -23.31
C SER A 55 -16.37 -10.35 -22.17
N GLU A 56 -17.59 -10.76 -21.83
CA GLU A 56 -18.33 -10.23 -20.69
C GLU A 56 -17.63 -10.54 -19.35
N ALA A 57 -17.21 -11.80 -19.15
CA ALA A 57 -16.48 -12.19 -17.94
C ALA A 57 -15.14 -11.44 -17.81
N GLY A 58 -14.43 -11.24 -18.93
CA GLY A 58 -13.22 -10.42 -18.98
C GLY A 58 -13.46 -8.97 -18.59
N SER A 59 -14.59 -8.39 -19.01
CA SER A 59 -14.96 -7.01 -18.66
C SER A 59 -15.21 -6.84 -17.16
N TRP A 60 -15.92 -7.79 -16.54
CA TRP A 60 -16.12 -7.81 -15.09
C TRP A 60 -14.80 -7.95 -14.32
N MET A 61 -13.88 -8.79 -14.80
CA MET A 61 -12.56 -8.99 -14.19
C MET A 61 -11.72 -7.70 -14.15
N ALA A 62 -11.90 -6.80 -15.13
CA ALA A 62 -11.24 -5.49 -15.15
C ALA A 62 -11.84 -4.51 -14.13
N VAL A 63 -13.15 -4.56 -13.89
CA VAL A 63 -13.89 -3.58 -13.05
C VAL A 63 -13.97 -3.98 -11.58
N ILE A 64 -14.07 -5.28 -11.26
CA ILE A 64 -14.23 -5.79 -9.89
C ILE A 64 -13.17 -5.28 -8.88
N PRO A 65 -11.88 -5.11 -9.22
CA PRO A 65 -10.91 -4.50 -8.31
C PRO A 65 -11.31 -3.10 -7.83
N LEU A 66 -11.98 -2.31 -8.68
CA LEU A 66 -12.46 -0.98 -8.29
C LEU A 66 -13.54 -1.08 -7.21
N ILE A 67 -14.45 -2.04 -7.33
CA ILE A 67 -15.48 -2.32 -6.33
C ILE A 67 -14.81 -2.74 -5.01
N GLY A 68 -13.84 -3.66 -5.09
CA GLY A 68 -13.04 -4.07 -3.92
C GLY A 68 -12.36 -2.88 -3.27
N SER A 69 -11.76 -1.98 -4.05
CA SER A 69 -11.04 -0.80 -3.55
C SER A 69 -11.95 0.19 -2.82
N VAL A 70 -13.19 0.39 -3.29
CA VAL A 70 -14.18 1.18 -2.54
C VAL A 70 -14.45 0.57 -1.17
N VAL A 71 -14.67 -0.75 -1.10
CA VAL A 71 -14.90 -1.45 0.18
C VAL A 71 -13.65 -1.36 1.08
N GLY A 72 -12.47 -1.55 0.51
CA GLY A 72 -11.19 -1.41 1.19
C GLY A 72 -10.99 -0.01 1.78
N ALA A 73 -11.21 1.04 0.99
CA ALA A 73 -11.05 2.43 1.42
C ALA A 73 -12.04 2.81 2.53
N LEU A 74 -13.30 2.37 2.46
CA LEU A 74 -14.30 2.62 3.50
C LEU A 74 -13.93 1.95 4.83
N THR A 75 -13.35 0.75 4.77
CA THR A 75 -12.91 0.02 5.97
C THR A 75 -11.55 0.50 6.48
N ALA A 76 -10.72 1.10 5.62
CA ALA A 76 -9.35 1.51 5.93
C ALA A 76 -9.26 2.45 7.13
N ALA A 77 -10.13 3.46 7.24
CA ALA A 77 -10.12 4.39 8.36
C ALA A 77 -10.27 3.68 9.70
N SER A 78 -11.19 2.71 9.78
CA SER A 78 -11.40 1.91 11.00
C SER A 78 -10.22 0.98 11.29
N ILE A 79 -9.62 0.39 10.26
CA ILE A 79 -8.48 -0.53 10.40
C ILE A 79 -7.25 0.24 10.87
N VAL A 80 -6.92 1.36 10.25
CA VAL A 80 -5.74 2.18 10.58
C VAL A 80 -5.85 2.80 11.97
N ASP A 81 -7.05 3.24 12.38
CA ASP A 81 -7.27 3.76 13.73
C ASP A 81 -7.18 2.64 14.80
N ARG A 82 -7.51 1.39 14.45
CA ARG A 82 -7.47 0.25 15.38
C ARG A 82 -6.10 -0.42 15.48
N LEU A 83 -5.47 -0.75 14.34
CA LEU A 83 -4.23 -1.50 14.28
C LEU A 83 -2.99 -0.61 14.31
N GLY A 84 -3.10 0.62 13.82
CA GLY A 84 -1.97 1.49 13.52
C GLY A 84 -1.58 1.44 12.06
N ARG A 85 -0.79 2.42 11.63
CA ARG A 85 -0.44 2.58 10.21
C ARG A 85 0.47 1.44 9.78
N LYS A 86 1.51 1.16 10.57
CA LYS A 86 2.50 0.12 10.23
C LYS A 86 1.88 -1.26 10.13
N LYS A 87 1.11 -1.64 11.15
CA LYS A 87 0.47 -2.96 11.17
C LYS A 87 -0.54 -3.12 10.03
N THR A 88 -1.23 -2.06 9.66
CA THR A 88 -2.17 -2.08 8.52
C THR A 88 -1.43 -2.32 7.20
N ILE A 89 -0.32 -1.63 6.94
CA ILE A 89 0.49 -1.81 5.73
C ILE A 89 1.06 -3.24 5.64
N ILE A 90 1.52 -3.81 6.77
CA ILE A 90 1.99 -5.20 6.80
C ILE A 90 0.83 -6.17 6.55
N ALA A 91 -0.34 -5.90 7.15
CA ALA A 91 -1.51 -6.76 7.00
C ALA A 91 -2.01 -6.82 5.56
N THR A 92 -1.84 -5.76 4.75
CA THR A 92 -2.23 -5.75 3.34
C THR A 92 -1.38 -6.67 2.45
N SER A 93 -0.17 -7.05 2.87
CA SER A 93 0.65 -8.02 2.12
C SER A 93 -0.01 -9.40 2.02
N VAL A 94 -0.76 -9.82 3.04
CA VAL A 94 -1.43 -11.13 3.07
C VAL A 94 -2.51 -11.24 1.97
N PRO A 95 -3.53 -10.37 1.89
CA PRO A 95 -4.53 -10.45 0.83
C PRO A 95 -3.94 -10.23 -0.57
N PHE A 96 -2.89 -9.41 -0.74
CA PHE A 96 -2.20 -9.33 -2.03
C PHE A 96 -1.52 -10.64 -2.43
N PHE A 97 -0.81 -11.28 -1.50
CA PHE A 97 -0.20 -12.58 -1.76
C PHE A 97 -1.26 -13.64 -2.09
N LEU A 98 -2.34 -13.69 -1.32
CA LEU A 98 -3.45 -14.61 -1.57
C LEU A 98 -4.14 -14.35 -2.91
N ALA A 99 -4.32 -13.08 -3.30
CA ALA A 99 -4.87 -12.74 -4.60
C ALA A 99 -3.99 -13.25 -5.75
N TRP A 100 -2.66 -13.12 -5.64
CA TRP A 100 -1.76 -13.71 -6.63
C TRP A 100 -1.84 -15.24 -6.66
N MET A 101 -1.92 -15.91 -5.51
CA MET A 101 -2.08 -17.37 -5.48
C MET A 101 -3.41 -17.81 -6.10
N LEU A 102 -4.50 -17.10 -5.82
CA LEU A 102 -5.79 -17.36 -6.46
C LEU A 102 -5.73 -17.16 -7.97
N ILE A 103 -5.02 -16.14 -8.47
CA ILE A 103 -4.80 -15.95 -9.92
C ILE A 103 -3.98 -17.10 -10.50
N ALA A 104 -2.91 -17.52 -9.82
CA ALA A 104 -2.03 -18.58 -10.31
C ALA A 104 -2.78 -19.91 -10.49
N PHE A 105 -3.61 -20.28 -9.52
CA PHE A 105 -4.31 -21.56 -9.49
C PHE A 105 -5.76 -21.48 -9.97
N ALA A 106 -6.20 -20.35 -10.51
CA ALA A 106 -7.57 -20.18 -10.97
C ALA A 106 -7.90 -21.24 -12.03
N SER A 107 -9.09 -21.82 -11.90
CA SER A 107 -9.69 -22.76 -12.86
C SER A 107 -11.00 -22.20 -13.47
N SER A 108 -11.50 -21.09 -12.94
CA SER A 108 -12.75 -20.46 -13.37
C SER A 108 -12.68 -18.93 -13.36
N ALA A 109 -13.55 -18.29 -14.15
CA ALA A 109 -13.70 -16.83 -14.15
C ALA A 109 -14.16 -16.29 -12.78
N ILE A 110 -14.90 -17.09 -12.01
CA ILE A 110 -15.36 -16.71 -10.66
C ILE A 110 -14.17 -16.64 -9.70
N GLU A 111 -13.26 -17.61 -9.74
CA GLU A 111 -12.03 -17.59 -8.92
C GLU A 111 -11.16 -16.38 -9.25
N LEU A 112 -10.99 -16.06 -10.54
CA LEU A 112 -10.31 -14.85 -10.97
C LEU A 112 -10.99 -13.61 -10.36
N ASN A 113 -12.31 -13.50 -10.49
CA ASN A 113 -13.07 -12.37 -9.93
C ASN A 113 -12.94 -12.24 -8.40
N VAL A 114 -12.92 -13.36 -7.66
CA VAL A 114 -12.66 -13.35 -6.21
C VAL A 114 -11.24 -12.84 -5.92
N ALA A 115 -10.24 -13.28 -6.70
CA ALA A 115 -8.88 -12.79 -6.57
C ALA A 115 -8.78 -11.28 -6.86
N ARG A 116 -9.47 -10.81 -7.91
CA ARG A 116 -9.55 -9.39 -8.29
C ARG A 116 -10.19 -8.55 -7.20
N PHE A 117 -11.29 -9.01 -6.61
CA PHE A 117 -11.96 -8.31 -5.52
C PHE A 117 -11.05 -8.22 -4.29
N THR A 118 -10.39 -9.33 -3.93
CA THR A 118 -9.47 -9.42 -2.78
C THR A 118 -8.30 -8.45 -2.94
N ALA A 119 -7.69 -8.42 -4.13
CA ALA A 119 -6.63 -7.46 -4.47
C ALA A 119 -7.12 -6.01 -4.40
N GLY A 120 -8.30 -5.73 -4.96
CA GLY A 120 -8.90 -4.40 -4.89
C GLY A 120 -9.12 -3.93 -3.45
N ALA A 121 -9.69 -4.78 -2.59
CA ALA A 121 -9.91 -4.47 -1.18
C ALA A 121 -8.60 -4.19 -0.43
N ALA A 122 -7.56 -4.99 -0.67
CA ALA A 122 -6.22 -4.73 -0.14
C ALA A 122 -5.65 -3.40 -0.68
N GLY A 123 -5.88 -3.12 -1.95
CA GLY A 123 -5.52 -1.87 -2.63
C GLY A 123 -6.10 -0.64 -1.96
N GLY A 124 -7.41 -0.62 -1.73
CA GLY A 124 -8.09 0.50 -1.06
C GLY A 124 -7.56 0.78 0.34
N VAL A 125 -7.25 -0.27 1.11
CA VAL A 125 -6.61 -0.13 2.42
C VAL A 125 -5.18 0.42 2.29
N THR A 126 -4.40 -0.11 1.35
CA THR A 126 -3.00 0.28 1.11
C THR A 126 -2.90 1.75 0.68
N PHE A 127 -3.74 2.18 -0.26
CA PHE A 127 -3.81 3.56 -0.76
C PHE A 127 -4.30 4.57 0.29
N THR A 128 -4.88 4.09 1.38
CA THR A 128 -5.21 4.93 2.53
C THR A 128 -4.06 4.95 3.55
N ALA A 129 -3.52 3.78 3.87
CA ALA A 129 -2.55 3.63 4.97
C ALA A 129 -1.14 4.12 4.61
N VAL A 130 -0.64 3.84 3.40
CA VAL A 130 0.74 4.18 3.00
C VAL A 130 0.93 5.69 2.88
N PRO A 131 0.10 6.46 2.14
CA PRO A 131 0.27 7.90 2.06
C PRO A 131 0.11 8.59 3.41
N MET A 132 -0.81 8.10 4.26
CA MET A 132 -0.99 8.59 5.62
C MET A 132 0.28 8.38 6.46
N TYR A 133 0.82 7.17 6.45
CA TYR A 133 2.07 6.85 7.14
C TYR A 133 3.22 7.75 6.68
N VAL A 134 3.41 7.87 5.35
CA VAL A 134 4.44 8.70 4.75
C VAL A 134 4.31 10.15 5.20
N VAL A 135 3.11 10.73 5.15
CA VAL A 135 2.87 12.12 5.58
C VAL A 135 3.19 12.32 7.06
N GLU A 136 2.81 11.37 7.91
CA GLU A 136 3.00 11.45 9.36
C GLU A 136 4.46 11.32 9.80
N ILE A 137 5.29 10.59 9.05
CA ILE A 137 6.73 10.43 9.36
C ILE A 137 7.62 11.48 8.66
N SER A 138 7.12 12.13 7.60
CA SER A 138 7.91 13.02 6.76
C SER A 138 8.07 14.41 7.38
N ASP A 139 9.29 14.93 7.31
CA ASP A 139 9.57 16.34 7.56
C ASP A 139 8.79 17.24 6.56
N PRO A 140 8.27 18.40 6.98
CA PRO A 140 7.52 19.31 6.11
C PRO A 140 8.22 19.66 4.79
N LYS A 141 9.57 19.75 4.80
CA LYS A 141 10.40 20.09 3.63
C LYS A 141 10.37 19.02 2.53
N VAL A 142 10.29 17.74 2.88
CA VAL A 142 10.35 16.61 1.93
C VAL A 142 9.00 15.88 1.77
N ARG A 143 8.01 16.22 2.59
CA ARG A 143 6.67 15.60 2.60
C ARG A 143 6.01 15.59 1.21
N GLY A 144 6.13 16.68 0.44
CA GLY A 144 5.56 16.75 -0.90
C GLY A 144 6.20 15.74 -1.88
N LEU A 145 7.53 15.60 -1.82
CA LEU A 145 8.27 14.63 -2.63
C LEU A 145 7.92 13.19 -2.23
N LEU A 146 7.95 12.89 -0.93
CA LEU A 146 7.67 11.56 -0.41
C LEU A 146 6.21 11.15 -0.66
N GLY A 147 5.26 12.07 -0.49
CA GLY A 147 3.85 11.83 -0.82
C GLY A 147 3.64 11.54 -2.31
N SER A 148 4.26 12.33 -3.20
CA SER A 148 4.15 12.12 -4.65
C SER A 148 4.77 10.80 -5.12
N SER A 149 5.79 10.30 -4.40
CA SER A 149 6.41 9.01 -4.72
C SER A 149 5.44 7.83 -4.66
N CYS A 150 4.36 7.93 -3.88
CA CYS A 150 3.29 6.93 -3.82
C CYS A 150 2.63 6.74 -5.19
N SER A 151 2.22 7.83 -5.84
CA SER A 151 1.58 7.75 -7.17
C SER A 151 2.54 7.27 -8.25
N VAL A 152 3.81 7.71 -8.20
CA VAL A 152 4.84 7.27 -9.16
C VAL A 152 5.09 5.77 -9.04
N THR A 153 5.23 5.26 -7.82
CA THR A 153 5.47 3.83 -7.58
C THR A 153 4.29 2.95 -7.98
N TRP A 154 3.06 3.47 -7.89
CA TRP A 154 1.89 2.78 -8.44
C TRP A 154 1.97 2.58 -9.96
N ILE A 155 2.32 3.65 -10.69
CA ILE A 155 2.52 3.59 -12.15
C ILE A 155 3.68 2.64 -12.50
N ILE A 156 4.75 2.63 -11.70
CA ILE A 156 5.85 1.68 -11.86
C ILE A 156 5.34 0.23 -11.69
N GLY A 157 4.46 -0.04 -10.72
CA GLY A 157 3.83 -1.35 -10.58
C GLY A 157 3.04 -1.78 -11.82
N ILE A 158 2.25 -0.87 -12.40
CA ILE A 158 1.53 -1.12 -13.65
C ILE A 158 2.52 -1.43 -14.79
N LEU A 159 3.60 -0.66 -14.91
CA LEU A 159 4.61 -0.90 -15.93
C LEU A 159 5.27 -2.27 -15.76
N LEU A 160 5.69 -2.62 -14.54
CA LEU A 160 6.35 -3.89 -14.23
C LEU A 160 5.48 -5.09 -14.60
N ILE A 161 4.19 -5.08 -14.24
CA ILE A 161 3.31 -6.21 -14.57
C ILE A 161 3.04 -6.32 -16.06
N ASN A 162 2.98 -5.21 -16.79
CA ASN A 162 2.82 -5.23 -18.24
C ASN A 162 4.06 -5.82 -18.93
N ILE A 163 5.26 -5.51 -18.43
CA ILE A 163 6.50 -6.14 -18.91
C ILE A 163 6.47 -7.64 -18.60
N ILE A 164 6.31 -8.02 -17.33
CA ILE A 164 6.32 -9.42 -16.88
C ILE A 164 5.25 -10.24 -17.63
N GLY A 165 4.01 -9.77 -17.64
CA GLY A 165 2.88 -10.49 -18.24
C GLY A 165 2.94 -10.59 -19.77
N SER A 166 3.72 -9.73 -20.44
CA SER A 166 3.93 -9.84 -21.89
C SER A 166 4.86 -10.99 -22.28
N TYR A 167 5.73 -11.43 -21.38
CA TYR A 167 6.71 -12.49 -21.63
C TYR A 167 6.39 -13.81 -20.92
N LEU A 168 5.58 -13.79 -19.88
CA LEU A 168 5.25 -14.98 -19.08
C LEU A 168 3.76 -15.34 -19.18
N SER A 169 3.47 -16.64 -19.02
CA SER A 169 2.10 -17.12 -18.82
C SER A 169 1.47 -16.53 -17.56
N ILE A 170 0.14 -16.55 -17.46
CA ILE A 170 -0.60 -16.08 -16.28
C ILE A 170 -0.11 -16.72 -14.97
N PHE A 171 0.12 -18.05 -14.97
CA PHE A 171 0.64 -18.77 -13.80
C PHE A 171 1.96 -18.18 -13.32
N TRP A 172 2.98 -18.17 -14.18
CA TRP A 172 4.30 -17.66 -13.81
C TRP A 172 4.30 -16.16 -13.50
N THR A 173 3.49 -15.37 -14.21
CA THR A 173 3.30 -13.95 -13.91
C THR A 173 2.80 -13.77 -12.48
N ALA A 174 1.82 -14.56 -12.05
CA ALA A 174 1.27 -14.49 -10.71
C ALA A 174 2.27 -14.97 -9.64
N ILE A 175 2.99 -16.07 -9.89
CA ILE A 175 4.03 -16.57 -8.97
C ILE A 175 5.14 -15.52 -8.77
N VAL A 176 5.69 -14.96 -9.85
CA VAL A 176 6.74 -13.93 -9.77
C VAL A 176 6.22 -12.68 -9.05
N SER A 177 5.00 -12.25 -9.36
CA SER A 177 4.41 -11.05 -8.76
C SER A 177 4.08 -11.23 -7.29
N SER A 178 3.84 -12.47 -6.83
CA SER A 178 3.56 -12.79 -5.43
C SER A 178 4.74 -12.50 -4.49
N PHE A 179 5.97 -12.44 -5.00
CA PHE A 179 7.14 -12.09 -4.18
C PHE A 179 7.14 -10.62 -3.77
N ILE A 180 6.54 -9.71 -4.54
CA ILE A 180 6.52 -8.28 -4.23
C ILE A 180 5.82 -7.97 -2.90
N PRO A 181 4.59 -8.44 -2.62
CA PRO A 181 3.97 -8.21 -1.31
C PRO A 181 4.73 -8.88 -0.15
N LEU A 182 5.44 -9.99 -0.39
CA LEU A 182 6.30 -10.62 0.62
C LEU A 182 7.53 -9.76 0.93
N ILE A 183 8.21 -9.23 -0.09
CA ILE A 183 9.33 -8.30 0.08
C ILE A 183 8.86 -7.03 0.79
N ALA A 184 7.69 -6.49 0.42
CA ALA A 184 7.08 -5.36 1.11
C ALA A 184 6.85 -5.67 2.60
N CYS A 185 6.29 -6.85 2.91
CA CYS A 185 6.09 -7.29 4.30
C CYS A 185 7.41 -7.35 5.07
N VAL A 186 8.40 -8.06 4.54
CA VAL A 186 9.70 -8.27 5.22
C VAL A 186 10.42 -6.95 5.44
N THR A 187 10.51 -6.09 4.42
CA THR A 187 11.20 -4.81 4.51
C THR A 187 10.52 -3.83 5.47
N PHE A 188 9.19 -3.84 5.52
CA PHE A 188 8.42 -2.89 6.32
C PHE A 188 8.29 -3.29 7.82
N VAL A 189 8.50 -4.57 8.16
CA VAL A 189 8.48 -5.04 9.57
C VAL A 189 9.49 -4.29 10.46
N TRP A 190 10.63 -3.86 9.91
CA TRP A 190 11.65 -3.13 10.67
C TRP A 190 11.38 -1.63 10.83
N MET A 191 10.39 -1.08 10.12
CA MET A 191 10.10 0.36 10.18
C MET A 191 9.41 0.75 11.50
N PRO A 192 9.63 1.95 12.05
CA PRO A 192 8.91 2.41 13.24
C PRO A 192 7.41 2.60 12.96
N GLU A 193 6.58 2.60 14.00
CA GLU A 193 5.17 3.00 13.86
C GLU A 193 5.05 4.53 13.84
N SER A 194 3.98 5.06 13.23
CA SER A 194 3.75 6.51 13.18
C SER A 194 3.69 7.14 14.58
N PRO A 195 4.42 8.26 14.83
CA PRO A 195 4.35 8.98 16.10
C PRO A 195 2.94 9.54 16.38
N TYR A 196 2.19 9.92 15.34
CA TYR A 196 0.82 10.38 15.45
C TYR A 196 -0.11 9.28 16.00
N TYR A 197 0.04 8.06 15.49
CA TYR A 197 -0.75 6.92 15.98
C TYR A 197 -0.43 6.57 17.43
N LEU A 198 0.85 6.61 17.80
CA LEU A 198 1.28 6.31 19.17
C LEU A 198 0.73 7.34 20.16
N LEU A 199 0.73 8.63 19.81
CA LEU A 199 0.09 9.68 20.61
C LEU A 199 -1.42 9.53 20.69
N MET A 200 -2.09 9.11 19.61
CA MET A 200 -3.52 8.83 19.63
C MET A 200 -3.89 7.68 20.59
N ARG A 201 -2.92 6.81 20.91
CA ARG A 201 -3.05 5.69 21.84
C ARG A 201 -2.50 5.99 23.25
N ASP A 202 -2.24 7.26 23.56
CA ASP A 202 -1.68 7.71 24.83
C ASP A 202 -0.30 7.08 25.15
N ARG A 203 0.42 6.61 24.12
CA ARG A 203 1.76 6.00 24.22
C ARG A 203 2.85 7.02 23.91
N GLU A 204 2.95 8.04 24.75
CA GLU A 204 3.84 9.17 24.52
C GLU A 204 5.32 8.78 24.48
N ALA A 205 5.78 7.88 25.36
CA ALA A 205 7.18 7.44 25.38
C ALA A 205 7.60 6.79 24.05
N ASP A 206 6.75 5.91 23.51
CA ASP A 206 6.99 5.26 22.22
C ASP A 206 6.92 6.25 21.06
N ALA A 207 6.01 7.23 21.14
CA ALA A 207 5.91 8.31 20.16
C ALA A 207 7.20 9.14 20.12
N LYS A 208 7.78 9.47 21.28
CA LYS A 208 9.07 10.16 21.40
C LYS A 208 10.19 9.33 20.79
N GLU A 209 10.22 8.02 21.02
CA GLU A 209 11.22 7.13 20.40
C GLU A 209 11.08 7.06 18.88
N SER A 210 9.84 6.91 18.37
CA SER A 210 9.57 6.91 16.93
C SER A 210 9.99 8.23 16.28
N LEU A 211 9.62 9.35 16.91
CA LEU A 211 9.98 10.68 16.44
C LEU A 211 11.49 10.88 16.42
N ARG A 212 12.22 10.44 17.46
CA ARG A 212 13.70 10.46 17.49
C ARG A 212 14.35 9.65 16.37
N LYS A 213 13.71 8.56 15.92
CA LYS A 213 14.22 7.73 14.82
C LYS A 213 14.06 8.44 13.47
N PHE A 214 12.90 9.04 13.22
CA PHE A 214 12.63 9.73 11.94
C PHE A 214 13.25 11.13 11.89
N HIS A 215 13.19 11.85 13.00
CA HIS A 215 13.61 13.24 13.15
C HIS A 215 14.69 13.33 14.23
N LYS A 216 15.87 13.86 13.89
CA LYS A 216 16.91 14.22 14.88
C LYS A 216 16.56 15.57 15.52
N VAL A 217 15.47 15.61 16.28
CA VAL A 217 15.08 16.82 17.02
C VAL A 217 15.83 16.86 18.35
N GLN A 218 16.48 17.98 18.65
CA GLN A 218 17.00 18.23 20.01
C GLN A 218 15.84 18.42 21.00
N ASP A 219 14.75 19.05 20.55
CA ASP A 219 13.52 19.29 21.31
C ASP A 219 12.35 18.44 20.81
N VAL A 220 12.37 17.16 21.16
CA VAL A 220 11.29 16.21 20.83
C VAL A 220 9.97 16.61 21.49
N ASP A 221 10.04 17.30 22.64
CA ASP A 221 8.88 17.66 23.45
C ASP A 221 8.00 18.72 22.78
N ASP A 222 8.60 19.71 22.11
CA ASP A 222 7.86 20.74 21.35
C ASP A 222 7.05 20.14 20.19
N GLU A 223 7.64 19.20 19.45
CA GLU A 223 6.96 18.57 18.31
C GLU A 223 5.84 17.63 18.80
N ILE A 224 6.04 16.92 19.91
CA ILE A 224 4.97 16.15 20.56
C ILE A 224 3.80 17.06 20.97
N LEU A 225 4.08 18.25 21.52
CA LEU A 225 3.06 19.21 21.91
C LEU A 225 2.24 19.68 20.70
N ARG A 226 2.92 20.04 19.60
CA ARG A 226 2.26 20.41 18.33
C ARG A 226 1.37 19.29 17.78
N ILE A 227 1.86 18.05 17.82
CA ILE A 227 1.07 16.90 17.37
C ILE A 227 -0.16 16.71 18.28
N LYS A 228 -0.02 16.83 19.60
CA LYS A 228 -1.14 16.73 20.55
C LYS A 228 -2.22 17.79 20.29
N GLU A 229 -1.83 19.05 20.10
CA GLU A 229 -2.77 20.13 19.75
C GLU A 229 -3.54 19.85 18.45
N SER A 230 -2.84 19.29 17.45
CA SER A 230 -3.48 18.89 16.19
C SER A 230 -4.49 17.75 16.38
N LEU A 231 -4.18 16.78 17.24
CA LEU A 231 -5.06 15.65 17.56
C LEU A 231 -6.29 16.10 18.37
N GLU A 232 -6.13 17.02 19.31
CA GLU A 232 -7.26 17.59 20.06
C GLU A 232 -8.22 18.35 19.13
N THR A 233 -7.67 19.11 18.19
CA THR A 233 -8.47 19.81 17.18
C THR A 233 -9.24 18.84 16.30
N GLN A 234 -8.63 17.71 15.91
CA GLN A 234 -9.30 16.64 15.16
C GLN A 234 -10.39 15.94 15.98
N LYS A 235 -10.15 15.64 17.27
CA LYS A 235 -11.15 15.05 18.18
C LYS A 235 -12.39 15.94 18.31
N LYS A 236 -12.19 17.26 18.51
CA LYS A 236 -13.27 18.25 18.58
C LYS A 236 -14.09 18.33 17.29
N ARG A 237 -13.47 18.12 16.13
CA ARG A 237 -14.18 18.08 14.83
C ARG A 237 -14.98 16.80 14.62
N ARG A 238 -14.52 15.65 15.13
CA ARG A 238 -15.25 14.36 15.04
C ARG A 238 -16.47 14.28 15.97
N GLN A 239 -16.56 15.15 16.99
CA GLN A 239 -17.66 15.19 17.96
C GLN A 239 -18.77 16.20 17.60
N ARG A 240 -18.58 16.99 16.54
CA ARG A 240 -19.60 17.89 15.97
C ARG A 240 -20.27 17.21 14.79
#